data_AF-A0A344TU58-F1
#
_entry.id   AF-A0A344TU58-F1
#
_cell.length_a   1.000
_cell.length_b   1.000
_cell.length_c   1.000
_cell.angle_alpha   90.00
_cell.angle_beta   90.00
_cell.angle_gamma   90.00
#
_symmetry.space_group_name_H-M   'P 1'
#
loop_
_entity.id
_entity.type
_entity.pdbx_description
1 polymer ?
#
loop_
_entity_poly.entity_id
_entity_poly.type
_entity_poly.pdbx_seq_one_letter_code
_entity_poly.pdbx_strand_id
1 'polypeptide(L)'
;MLLLELAVYSLMDLVLWAGGRTWDRARSARRIAAFGRGEAVTVRCRYRKGAQAPAMARGKIVLSRSGTVLERPGGQALRLTGPVSAATGGGRGGTALTCTAADPAGGSGEEVVLLLLTWDAQMVRLVADSVSGPA
;
A
#
# COMPACT_ATOMS: atom_id res chain seq x y z
N MET A 1 -29.16 -28.45 -12.50
CA MET A 1 -28.40 -28.28 -11.24
C MET A 1 -27.17 -27.39 -11.38
N LEU A 2 -26.43 -27.41 -12.49
CA LEU A 2 -25.23 -26.58 -12.72
C LEU A 2 -25.40 -25.05 -12.53
N LEU A 3 -26.53 -24.47 -12.96
CA LEU A 3 -26.77 -23.02 -12.83
C LEU A 3 -26.95 -22.57 -11.37
N LEU A 4 -27.53 -23.43 -10.52
CA LEU A 4 -27.78 -23.11 -9.13
C LEU A 4 -26.48 -23.19 -8.31
N GLU A 5 -25.64 -24.19 -8.59
CA GLU A 5 -24.28 -24.27 -8.03
C GLU A 5 -23.43 -23.06 -8.45
N LEU A 6 -23.43 -22.69 -9.75
CA LEU A 6 -22.70 -21.53 -10.23
C LEU A 6 -23.17 -20.22 -9.55
N ALA A 7 -24.48 -20.07 -9.34
CA ALA A 7 -25.04 -18.93 -8.64
C ALA A 7 -24.61 -18.89 -7.17
N VAL A 8 -24.60 -20.03 -6.47
CA VAL A 8 -24.14 -20.13 -5.08
C VAL A 8 -22.65 -19.81 -4.96
N TYR A 9 -21.80 -20.36 -5.83
CA TYR A 9 -20.37 -20.05 -5.84
C TYR A 9 -20.11 -18.57 -6.13
N SER A 10 -20.82 -17.99 -7.10
CA SER A 10 -20.70 -16.56 -7.43
C SER A 10 -21.15 -15.67 -6.27
N LEU A 11 -22.22 -16.05 -5.55
CA LEU A 11 -22.71 -15.32 -4.39
C LEU A 11 -21.72 -15.40 -3.22
N MET A 12 -21.15 -16.58 -2.95
CA MET A 12 -20.13 -16.75 -1.92
C MET A 12 -18.87 -15.93 -2.21
N ASP A 13 -18.41 -15.94 -3.47
CA ASP A 13 -17.28 -15.11 -3.91
C ASP A 13 -17.59 -13.62 -3.78
N LEU A 14 -18.82 -13.20 -4.10
CA LEU A 14 -19.26 -11.81 -3.96
C LEU A 14 -19.31 -11.39 -2.48
N VAL A 15 -19.82 -12.24 -1.59
CA VAL A 15 -19.89 -11.96 -0.15
C VAL A 15 -18.51 -11.90 0.47
N LEU A 16 -17.60 -12.81 0.11
CA LEU A 16 -16.21 -12.78 0.56
C LEU A 16 -15.48 -11.53 0.04
N TRP A 17 -15.73 -11.15 -1.22
CA TRP A 17 -15.14 -9.96 -1.83
C TRP A 17 -15.69 -8.66 -1.21
N ALA A 18 -17.01 -8.56 -1.05
CA ALA A 18 -17.67 -7.41 -0.46
C ALA A 18 -17.33 -7.28 1.03
N GLY A 19 -17.34 -8.39 1.78
CA GLY A 19 -16.95 -8.44 3.19
C GLY A 19 -15.48 -8.08 3.41
N GLY A 20 -14.58 -8.57 2.54
CA GLY A 20 -13.17 -8.17 2.57
C GLY A 20 -12.98 -6.68 2.34
N ARG A 21 -13.75 -6.09 1.41
CA ARG A 21 -13.68 -4.66 1.08
C ARG A 21 -14.24 -3.77 2.18
N THR A 22 -15.34 -4.15 2.83
CA THR A 22 -15.91 -3.37 3.94
C THR A 22 -15.01 -3.40 5.17
N TRP A 23 -14.40 -4.54 5.49
CA TRP A 23 -13.40 -4.65 6.55
C TRP A 23 -12.14 -3.85 6.25
N ASP A 24 -11.66 -3.87 5.00
CA ASP A 24 -10.52 -3.05 4.59
C ASP A 24 -10.82 -1.55 4.75
N ARG A 25 -11.99 -1.09 4.28
CA ARG A 25 -12.45 0.30 4.48
C ARG A 25 -12.52 0.69 5.95
N ALA A 26 -13.10 -0.15 6.81
CA ALA A 26 -13.18 0.15 8.24
C ALA A 26 -11.80 0.24 8.91
N ARG A 27 -10.89 -0.67 8.54
CA ARG A 27 -9.50 -0.63 9.02
C ARG A 27 -8.74 0.60 8.51
N SER A 28 -8.93 0.94 7.24
CA SER A 28 -8.34 2.13 6.61
C SER A 28 -8.88 3.42 7.24
N ALA A 29 -10.17 3.54 7.49
CA ALA A 29 -10.76 4.70 8.16
C ALA A 29 -10.16 4.93 9.56
N ARG A 30 -9.98 3.87 10.36
CA ARG A 30 -9.32 3.96 11.68
C ARG A 30 -7.88 4.45 11.57
N ARG A 31 -7.15 3.98 10.56
CA ARG A 31 -5.76 4.38 10.28
C ARG A 31 -5.67 5.84 9.83
N ILE A 32 -6.53 6.26 8.91
CA ILE A 32 -6.60 7.66 8.45
C ILE A 32 -6.89 8.58 9.64
N ALA A 33 -7.86 8.22 10.50
CA ALA A 33 -8.17 8.99 11.69
C ALA A 33 -6.99 9.05 12.68
N ALA A 34 -6.27 7.94 12.88
CA ALA A 34 -5.06 7.89 13.71
C ALA A 34 -3.96 8.82 13.18
N PHE A 35 -3.70 8.76 11.87
CA PHE A 35 -2.74 9.65 11.23
C PHE A 35 -3.15 11.13 11.37
N GLY A 36 -4.44 11.45 11.23
CA GLY A 36 -4.98 12.78 11.47
C GLY A 36 -4.74 13.29 12.89
N ARG A 37 -4.74 12.40 13.90
CA ARG A 37 -4.35 12.72 15.29
C ARG A 37 -2.85 12.86 15.49
N GLY A 38 -2.04 12.66 14.45
CA GLY A 38 -0.58 12.71 14.51
C GLY A 38 0.08 11.40 14.93
N GLU A 39 -0.68 10.31 15.02
CA GLU A 39 -0.13 8.98 15.32
C GLU A 39 0.61 8.41 14.10
N ALA A 40 1.68 7.65 14.34
CA ALA A 40 2.34 6.89 13.29
C ALA A 40 1.47 5.71 12.86
N VAL A 41 1.33 5.51 11.55
CA VAL A 41 0.43 4.50 10.98
C VAL A 41 1.18 3.54 10.09
N THR A 42 1.01 2.25 10.35
CA THR A 42 1.65 1.20 9.56
C THR A 42 0.70 0.58 8.55
N VAL A 43 1.13 0.52 7.29
CA VAL A 43 0.43 -0.09 6.16
C VAL A 43 1.24 -1.26 5.65
N ARG A 44 0.59 -2.40 5.42
CA ARG A 44 1.26 -3.56 4.80
C ARG A 44 1.41 -3.31 3.31
N CYS A 45 2.60 -3.56 2.78
CA CYS A 45 2.85 -3.50 1.35
C CYS A 45 3.64 -4.72 0.88
N ARG A 46 3.71 -4.87 -0.44
CA ARG A 46 4.84 -5.55 -1.07
C ARG A 46 5.68 -4.50 -1.78
N TYR A 47 6.96 -4.75 -1.97
CA TYR A 47 7.84 -3.81 -2.66
C TYR A 47 8.82 -4.54 -3.57
N ARG A 48 9.25 -3.87 -4.62
CA ARG A 48 10.42 -4.23 -5.43
C ARG A 48 11.27 -2.99 -5.62
N LYS A 49 12.60 -3.14 -5.51
CA LYS A 49 13.56 -2.06 -5.76
C LYS A 49 14.09 -2.20 -7.18
N GLY A 50 14.19 -1.08 -7.89
CA GLY A 50 14.45 -1.02 -9.32
C GLY A 50 13.32 -1.60 -10.17
N ALA A 51 13.39 -1.34 -11.48
CA ALA A 51 12.43 -1.84 -12.46
C ALA A 51 12.49 -3.37 -12.67
N GLN A 52 13.61 -4.01 -12.33
CA GLN A 52 13.95 -5.38 -12.77
C GLN A 52 13.90 -6.49 -11.71
N ALA A 53 13.64 -6.20 -10.43
CA ALA A 53 13.69 -7.25 -9.40
C ALA A 53 12.56 -8.31 -9.62
N PRO A 54 12.90 -9.62 -9.69
CA PRO A 54 12.01 -10.65 -10.23
C PRO A 54 10.81 -11.00 -9.32
N ALA A 55 10.85 -10.64 -8.03
CA ALA A 55 9.76 -10.89 -7.10
C ALA A 55 9.57 -9.73 -6.11
N MET A 56 8.32 -9.41 -5.81
CA MET A 56 8.01 -8.43 -4.76
C MET A 56 8.23 -9.03 -3.36
N ALA A 57 9.06 -8.36 -2.56
CA ALA A 57 9.28 -8.69 -1.16
C ALA A 57 8.15 -8.13 -0.28
N ARG A 58 7.95 -8.71 0.90
CA ARG A 58 6.99 -8.18 1.89
C ARG A 58 7.61 -7.01 2.64
N GLY A 59 6.85 -5.95 2.86
CA GLY A 59 7.30 -4.79 3.63
C GLY A 59 6.17 -4.12 4.41
N LYS A 60 6.53 -3.07 5.14
CA LYS A 60 5.58 -2.19 5.81
C LYS A 60 5.94 -0.75 5.50
N ILE A 61 4.93 0.07 5.23
CA ILE A 61 5.08 1.51 5.12
C ILE A 61 4.67 2.10 6.45
N VAL A 62 5.53 2.89 7.06
CA VAL A 62 5.25 3.69 8.24
C VAL A 62 5.05 5.12 7.80
N LEU A 63 3.83 5.61 7.99
CA LEU A 63 3.43 7.00 7.75
C LEU A 63 3.55 7.75 9.08
N SER A 64 4.26 8.88 9.06
CA SER A 64 4.42 9.74 10.24
C SER A 64 4.55 11.20 9.80
N ARG A 65 4.45 12.15 10.74
CA ARG A 65 4.70 13.56 10.44
C ARG A 65 6.14 13.85 10.02
N SER A 66 7.11 13.04 10.45
CA SER A 66 8.51 13.10 10.01
C SER A 66 8.73 12.61 8.58
N GLY A 67 7.71 11.98 7.99
CA GLY A 67 7.74 11.47 6.63
C GLY A 67 7.35 10.00 6.54
N THR A 68 7.58 9.45 5.35
CA THR A 68 7.17 8.09 5.00
C THR A 68 8.37 7.18 4.88
N VAL A 69 8.30 6.02 5.53
CA VAL A 69 9.41 5.06 5.60
C VAL A 69 8.95 3.67 5.19
N LEU A 70 9.75 2.98 4.38
CA LEU A 70 9.60 1.56 4.07
C LEU A 70 10.46 0.72 5.03
N GLU A 71 9.81 0.00 5.93
CA GLU A 71 10.42 -1.04 6.74
C GLU A 71 10.52 -2.35 5.97
N ARG A 72 11.73 -2.91 5.94
CA ARG A 72 12.06 -4.17 5.28
C ARG A 72 12.33 -5.24 6.34
N PRO A 73 11.81 -6.48 6.17
CA PRO A 73 12.19 -7.58 7.05
C PRO A 73 13.71 -7.79 7.02
N GLY A 74 14.36 -7.70 8.18
CA GLY A 74 15.80 -7.94 8.32
C GLY A 74 16.72 -6.92 7.62
N GLY A 75 16.19 -5.75 7.23
CA GLY A 75 16.97 -4.72 6.53
C GLY A 75 16.73 -3.33 7.11
N GLN A 76 17.58 -2.37 6.74
CA GLN A 76 17.42 -0.97 7.15
C GLN A 76 16.16 -0.35 6.55
N ALA A 77 15.54 0.53 7.32
CA ALA A 77 14.37 1.28 6.86
C ALA A 77 14.78 2.31 5.80
N LEU A 78 14.00 2.44 4.73
CA LEU A 78 14.28 3.34 3.62
C LEU A 78 13.30 4.51 3.63
N ARG A 79 13.78 5.73 3.44
CA ARG A 79 12.90 6.90 3.35
C ARG A 79 12.29 6.96 1.96
N LEU A 80 10.97 7.08 1.89
CA LEU A 80 10.24 7.20 0.63
C LEU A 80 10.03 8.68 0.31
N THR A 81 10.32 9.06 -0.93
CA THR A 81 10.29 10.44 -1.44
C THR A 81 9.95 10.47 -2.93
N GLY A 82 9.65 11.67 -3.44
CA GLY A 82 9.52 11.94 -4.87
C GLY A 82 8.08 11.85 -5.38
N PRO A 83 7.86 12.21 -6.66
CA PRO A 83 6.53 12.17 -7.25
C PRO A 83 6.03 10.73 -7.27
N VAL A 84 4.82 10.53 -6.75
CA VAL A 84 4.19 9.23 -6.76
C VAL A 84 3.35 9.08 -8.01
N SER A 85 3.71 8.15 -8.89
CA SER A 85 2.80 7.69 -9.94
C SER A 85 2.01 6.49 -9.42
N ALA A 86 0.69 6.61 -9.43
CA ALA A 86 -0.22 5.55 -9.01
C ALA A 86 -0.76 4.83 -10.24
N ALA A 87 -0.46 3.54 -10.35
CA ALA A 87 -1.14 2.65 -11.29
C ALA A 87 -2.16 1.84 -10.49
N THR A 88 -3.44 2.17 -10.63
CA THR A 88 -4.51 1.32 -10.14
C THR A 88 -4.60 0.07 -11.00
N GLY A 89 -3.88 -0.99 -10.59
CA GLY A 89 -4.07 -2.32 -11.13
C GLY A 89 -5.42 -2.86 -10.68
N GLY A 90 -6.45 -2.71 -11.51
CA GLY A 90 -7.83 -3.11 -11.22
C GLY A 90 -8.00 -4.64 -11.07
N GLY A 91 -7.59 -5.20 -9.92
CA GLY A 91 -7.74 -6.62 -9.61
C GLY A 91 -7.44 -6.97 -8.15
N ARG A 92 -7.47 -8.28 -7.81
CA ARG A 92 -7.35 -8.87 -6.46
C ARG A 92 -6.06 -8.48 -5.66
N GLY A 93 -5.16 -7.68 -6.23
CA GLY A 93 -3.80 -7.44 -5.74
C GLY A 93 -3.52 -6.11 -5.02
N GLY A 94 -4.39 -5.10 -5.10
CA GLY A 94 -4.19 -3.77 -4.49
C GLY A 94 -3.64 -2.70 -5.45
N THR A 95 -3.19 -1.56 -4.91
CA THR A 95 -2.74 -0.40 -5.72
C THR A 95 -1.23 -0.32 -5.80
N ALA A 96 -0.68 -0.17 -7.01
CA ALA A 96 0.76 0.00 -7.23
C ALA A 96 1.13 1.49 -7.23
N LEU A 97 2.12 1.85 -6.43
CA LEU A 97 2.72 3.18 -6.35
C LEU A 97 4.19 3.07 -6.72
N THR A 98 4.66 3.93 -7.61
CA THR A 98 6.08 4.07 -7.93
C THR A 98 6.60 5.35 -7.30
N CYS A 99 7.72 5.26 -6.58
CA CYS A 99 8.37 6.39 -5.91
C CYS A 99 9.87 6.14 -5.75
N THR A 100 10.58 7.04 -5.10
CA THR A 100 12.02 6.93 -4.84
C THR A 100 12.27 6.57 -3.38
N ALA A 101 13.09 5.55 -3.14
CA ALA A 101 13.58 5.16 -1.83
C ALA A 101 15.03 5.61 -1.65
N ALA A 102 15.29 6.43 -0.63
CA ALA A 102 16.63 6.83 -0.23
C ALA A 102 17.06 6.07 1.04
N ASP A 103 18.32 5.67 1.08
CA ASP A 103 18.93 5.12 2.28
C ASP A 103 19.16 6.25 3.30
N PRO A 104 18.81 6.07 4.59
CA PRO A 104 19.10 7.06 5.63
C PRO A 104 20.58 7.43 5.74
N ALA A 105 21.50 6.58 5.28
CA ALA A 105 22.94 6.86 5.25
C ALA A 105 23.37 7.84 4.13
N GLY A 106 22.44 8.37 3.31
CA GLY A 106 22.72 9.41 2.32
C GLY A 106 23.04 8.91 0.90
N GLY A 107 22.50 7.75 0.51
CA GLY A 107 22.65 7.21 -0.85
C GLY A 107 21.76 7.88 -1.90
N SER A 108 22.14 7.76 -3.17
CA SER A 108 21.27 8.15 -4.30
C SER A 108 19.96 7.37 -4.24
N GLY A 109 18.83 8.08 -4.39
CA GLY A 109 17.51 7.47 -4.35
C GLY A 109 17.33 6.42 -5.45
N GLU A 110 16.87 5.23 -5.07
CA GLU A 110 16.54 4.13 -5.98
C GLU A 110 15.03 4.11 -6.24
N GLU A 111 14.60 3.88 -7.47
CA GLU A 111 13.18 3.69 -7.76
C GLU A 111 12.64 2.44 -7.02
N VAL A 112 11.46 2.56 -6.42
CA VAL A 112 10.77 1.48 -5.73
C VAL A 112 9.33 1.43 -6.19
N VAL A 113 8.86 0.22 -6.50
CA VAL A 113 7.44 -0.04 -6.77
C VAL A 113 6.84 -0.71 -5.55
N LEU A 114 5.83 -0.07 -4.98
CA LEU A 114 5.08 -0.48 -3.79
C LEU A 114 3.71 -1.00 -4.21
N LEU A 115 3.34 -2.20 -3.80
CA LEU A 115 1.98 -2.71 -3.92
C LEU A 115 1.29 -2.60 -2.55
N LEU A 116 0.38 -1.63 -2.43
CA LEU A 116 -0.43 -1.43 -1.23
C LEU A 116 -1.52 -2.51 -1.14
N LEU A 117 -1.54 -3.24 -0.03
CA LEU A 117 -2.52 -4.31 0.21
C LEU A 117 -3.85 -3.77 0.77
N THR A 118 -4.25 -2.57 0.36
CA THR A 118 -5.53 -1.93 0.68
C THR A 118 -6.24 -1.53 -0.61
N TRP A 119 -7.57 -1.59 -0.56
CA TRP A 119 -8.51 -1.21 -1.60
C TRP A 119 -9.15 0.16 -1.31
N ASP A 120 -8.84 0.76 -0.18
CA ASP A 120 -9.36 2.05 0.23
C ASP A 120 -8.60 3.18 -0.48
N ALA A 121 -9.29 3.88 -1.37
CA ALA A 121 -8.69 4.93 -2.19
C ALA A 121 -8.19 6.13 -1.35
N GLN A 122 -8.84 6.42 -0.23
CA GLN A 122 -8.40 7.49 0.67
C GLN A 122 -7.09 7.12 1.35
N MET A 123 -6.93 5.86 1.75
CA MET A 123 -5.67 5.36 2.31
C MET A 123 -4.53 5.39 1.28
N VAL A 124 -4.81 5.00 0.04
CA VAL A 124 -3.83 5.07 -1.06
C VAL A 124 -3.39 6.51 -1.29
N ARG A 125 -4.35 7.44 -1.35
CA ARG A 125 -4.08 8.88 -1.51
C ARG A 125 -3.25 9.41 -0.35
N LEU A 126 -3.60 9.06 0.89
CA LEU A 126 -2.83 9.46 2.07
C LEU A 126 -1.37 9.01 1.99
N VAL A 127 -1.12 7.76 1.53
CA VAL A 127 0.24 7.27 1.32
C VAL A 127 0.95 8.07 0.24
N ALA A 128 0.31 8.30 -0.91
CA ALA A 128 0.90 9.04 -2.02
C ALA A 128 1.26 10.49 -1.63
N ASP A 129 0.36 11.17 -0.93
CA ASP A 129 0.55 12.53 -0.42
C ASP A 129 1.69 12.57 0.62
N SER A 130 1.75 11.59 1.52
CA SER A 130 2.80 11.51 2.55
C SER A 130 4.19 11.20 1.98
N VAL A 131 4.29 10.56 0.80
CA VAL A 131 5.55 10.28 0.11
C VAL A 131 6.00 11.48 -0.72
N SER A 132 5.07 12.14 -1.39
CA SER A 132 5.35 13.34 -2.20
C SER A 132 5.79 14.54 -1.34
N GLY A 133 5.43 14.53 -0.05
CA GLY A 133 5.66 15.64 0.87
C GLY A 133 4.55 16.70 0.76
N PRO A 134 4.49 17.67 1.68
CA PRO A 134 3.65 18.85 1.46
C PRO A 134 4.12 19.56 0.19
N ALA A 135 3.18 19.91 -0.68
CA ALA A 135 3.42 20.82 -1.80
C ALA A 135 3.93 22.18 -1.29
#